data_AF-A0A3D5R7E0-F1
#
_entry.id   AF-A0A3D5R7E0-F1
#
_cell.length_a   1.000
_cell.length_b   1.000
_cell.length_c   1.000
_cell.angle_alpha   90.00
_cell.angle_beta   90.00
_cell.angle_gamma   90.00
#
_symmetry.space_group_name_H-M   'P 1'
#
loop_
_entity.id
_entity.type
_entity.pdbx_description
1 polymer ?
#
loop_
_entity_poly.entity_id
_entity_poly.type
_entity_poly.pdbx_seq_one_letter_code
_entity_poly.pdbx_strand_id
1 'polypeptide(L)'
;MTMEINNILFAFMLTLFAGLSTGVGSALAFYTKQTNEKFLSAALGFSAGVMIYVSMIEIFPKARESLSAVVGDKAGFLYTTIAFFVGMGIIALIDKLVPNYENPHEARDVNDMKATMEIKKECDGQVQGNGELMRMGLFSALAIGIHNFP
;
A
#
# COMPACT_ATOMS: atom_id res chain seq x y z
N MET A 1 -10.59 -27.58 -18.21
CA MET A 1 -9.36 -27.06 -17.57
C MET A 1 -9.34 -27.61 -16.15
N THR A 2 -8.72 -28.76 -15.92
CA THR A 2 -8.57 -29.32 -14.57
C THR A 2 -7.33 -28.68 -13.93
N MET A 3 -7.53 -27.76 -12.99
CA MET A 3 -6.41 -27.25 -12.20
C MET A 3 -5.90 -28.37 -11.29
N GLU A 4 -4.66 -28.80 -11.51
CA GLU A 4 -3.96 -29.72 -10.62
C GLU A 4 -3.93 -29.16 -9.19
N ILE A 5 -4.28 -29.97 -8.19
CA ILE A 5 -4.29 -29.56 -6.77
C ILE A 5 -2.93 -28.98 -6.35
N ASN A 6 -1.84 -29.49 -6.93
CA ASN A 6 -0.48 -29.00 -6.71
C ASN A 6 -0.31 -27.53 -7.12
N ASN A 7 -0.91 -27.10 -8.24
CA ASN A 7 -0.82 -25.71 -8.70
C ASN A 7 -1.58 -24.77 -7.76
N ILE A 8 -2.74 -25.21 -7.28
CA ILE A 8 -3.56 -24.45 -6.31
C ILE A 8 -2.79 -24.30 -5.01
N LEU A 9 -2.24 -25.40 -4.47
CA LEU A 9 -1.48 -25.38 -3.23
C LEU A 9 -0.23 -24.51 -3.35
N PHE A 10 0.46 -24.57 -4.49
CA PHE A 10 1.65 -23.75 -4.73
C PHE A 10 1.32 -22.25 -4.80
N ALA A 11 0.32 -21.86 -5.59
CA ALA A 11 -0.13 -20.46 -5.68
C ALA A 11 -0.64 -19.93 -4.33
N PHE A 12 -1.35 -20.77 -3.57
CA PHE A 12 -1.81 -20.44 -2.23
C PHE A 12 -0.64 -20.22 -1.25
N MET A 13 0.36 -21.10 -1.26
CA MET A 13 1.53 -20.94 -0.40
C MET A 13 2.32 -19.67 -0.76
N LEU A 14 2.51 -19.38 -2.05
CA LEU A 14 3.20 -18.16 -2.48
C LEU A 14 2.49 -16.88 -2.01
N THR A 15 1.17 -16.82 -2.20
CA THR A 15 0.35 -15.66 -1.78
C THR A 15 0.26 -15.55 -0.26
N LEU A 16 0.18 -16.68 0.45
CA LEU A 16 0.23 -16.71 1.91
C LEU A 16 1.57 -16.19 2.44
N PHE A 17 2.70 -16.63 1.90
CA PHE A 17 4.02 -16.13 2.32
C PHE A 17 4.21 -14.66 2.00
N ALA A 18 3.72 -14.19 0.85
CA ALA A 18 3.73 -12.77 0.50
C ALA A 18 2.93 -11.96 1.53
N GLY A 19 1.71 -12.38 1.89
CA GLY A 19 0.90 -11.71 2.91
C GLY A 19 1.52 -11.76 4.32
N LEU A 20 2.09 -12.91 4.73
CA LEU A 20 2.76 -13.06 6.02
C LEU A 20 4.00 -12.15 6.14
N SER A 21 4.68 -11.84 5.02
CA SER A 21 5.83 -10.94 5.03
C SER A 21 5.50 -9.54 5.57
N THR A 22 4.29 -9.04 5.28
CA THR A 22 3.79 -7.78 5.87
C THR A 22 3.66 -7.89 7.38
N GLY A 23 3.07 -8.98 7.87
CA GLY A 23 2.91 -9.24 9.31
C GLY A 23 4.26 -9.34 10.03
N VAL A 24 5.25 -10.00 9.42
CA VAL A 24 6.62 -10.06 9.96
C VAL A 24 7.25 -8.66 9.99
N GLY A 25 7.10 -7.87 8.92
CA GLY A 25 7.56 -6.48 8.87
C GLY A 25 6.94 -5.62 9.98
N SER A 26 5.63 -5.75 10.21
CA SER A 26 4.94 -5.05 11.31
C SER A 26 5.39 -5.53 12.69
N ALA A 27 5.62 -6.83 12.88
CA ALA A 27 6.13 -7.37 14.14
C ALA A 27 7.52 -6.83 14.50
N LEU A 28 8.41 -6.73 13.51
CA LEU A 28 9.75 -6.14 13.68
C LEU A 28 9.71 -4.66 14.07
N ALA A 29 8.69 -3.92 13.63
CA ALA A 29 8.49 -2.53 14.02
C ALA A 29 8.25 -2.36 15.54
N PHE A 30 7.55 -3.30 16.20
CA PHE A 30 7.32 -3.25 17.65
C PHE A 30 8.58 -3.46 18.49
N TYR A 31 9.57 -4.21 17.98
CA TYR A 31 10.84 -4.46 18.66
C TYR A 31 11.89 -3.36 18.41
N THR A 32 11.67 -2.49 17.43
CA THR A 32 12.60 -1.43 17.04
C THR A 32 12.33 -0.19 17.89
N LYS A 33 13.17 0.06 18.91
CA LYS A 33 12.99 1.20 19.85
C LYS A 33 13.30 2.57 19.25
N GLN A 34 14.12 2.63 18.20
CA GLN A 34 14.41 3.84 17.42
C GLN A 34 14.60 3.46 15.96
N THR A 35 13.71 3.92 15.09
CA THR A 35 13.88 3.80 13.64
C THR A 35 14.91 4.83 13.18
N ASN A 36 16.03 4.35 12.64
CA ASN A 36 17.00 5.21 11.96
C ASN A 36 16.33 5.77 10.70
N GLU A 37 16.08 7.07 10.66
CA GLU A 37 15.41 7.75 9.53
C GLU A 37 16.10 7.48 8.19
N LYS A 38 17.42 7.33 8.17
CA LYS A 38 18.16 6.98 6.92
C LYS A 38 17.79 5.59 6.43
N PHE A 39 17.68 4.63 7.34
CA PHE A 39 17.26 3.26 7.01
C PHE A 39 15.80 3.24 6.57
N LEU A 40 14.92 3.96 7.28
CA LEU A 40 13.50 4.06 6.93
C LEU A 40 13.30 4.68 5.54
N SER A 41 13.96 5.80 5.25
CA SER A 41 13.91 6.46 3.94
C SER A 41 14.47 5.57 2.82
N ALA A 42 15.54 4.82 3.09
CA ALA A 42 16.08 3.86 2.13
C ALA A 42 15.10 2.69 1.87
N ALA A 43 14.45 2.17 2.91
CA ALA A 43 13.47 1.09 2.80
C ALA A 43 12.19 1.54 2.07
N LEU A 44 11.67 2.73 2.39
CA LEU A 44 10.52 3.32 1.69
C LEU A 44 10.83 3.63 0.22
N GLY A 45 12.02 4.19 -0.05
CA GLY A 45 12.48 4.44 -1.43
C GLY A 45 12.66 3.16 -2.23
N PHE A 46 13.21 2.10 -1.62
CA PHE A 46 13.32 0.78 -2.23
C PHE A 46 11.94 0.19 -2.55
N SER A 47 11.00 0.24 -1.59
CA SER A 47 9.63 -0.25 -1.77
C SER A 47 8.90 0.50 -2.90
N ALA A 48 8.98 1.84 -2.90
CA ALA A 48 8.40 2.66 -3.98
C ALA A 48 9.01 2.31 -5.34
N GLY A 49 10.33 2.11 -5.42
CA GLY A 49 11.02 1.70 -6.64
C GLY A 49 10.55 0.35 -7.17
N VAL A 50 10.43 -0.67 -6.31
CA VAL A 50 9.91 -1.99 -6.69
C VAL A 50 8.48 -1.89 -7.23
N MET A 51 7.61 -1.13 -6.57
CA MET A 51 6.22 -0.96 -7.00
C MET A 51 6.09 -0.22 -8.34
N ILE A 52 6.92 0.80 -8.57
CA ILE A 52 6.97 1.50 -9.88
C ILE A 52 7.45 0.54 -10.98
N TYR A 53 8.50 -0.25 -10.71
CA TYR A 53 9.01 -1.23 -11.68
C TYR A 53 7.94 -2.26 -12.04
N VAL A 54 7.33 -2.91 -11.05
CA VAL A 54 6.27 -3.89 -11.27
C VAL A 54 5.11 -3.27 -12.05
N SER A 55 4.69 -2.07 -11.68
CA SER A 55 3.58 -1.39 -12.36
C SER A 55 3.88 -1.06 -13.82
N MET A 56 5.05 -0.47 -14.10
CA MET A 56 5.38 0.06 -15.44
C MET A 56 5.97 -0.98 -16.40
N ILE A 57 6.75 -1.93 -15.88
CA ILE A 57 7.50 -2.88 -16.69
C ILE A 57 6.81 -4.24 -16.76
N GLU A 58 6.06 -4.65 -15.73
CA GLU A 58 5.37 -5.93 -15.74
C GLU A 58 3.87 -5.79 -16.04
N ILE A 59 3.15 -4.97 -15.28
CA ILE A 59 1.69 -4.91 -15.35
C ILE A 59 1.21 -4.11 -16.57
N PHE A 60 1.73 -2.91 -16.79
CA PHE A 60 1.29 -2.04 -17.89
C PHE A 60 1.45 -2.69 -19.28
N PRO A 61 2.58 -3.35 -19.62
CA PRO A 61 2.72 -4.00 -20.92
C PRO A 61 1.78 -5.20 -21.09
N LYS A 62 1.57 -6.00 -20.04
CA LYS A 62 0.60 -7.13 -20.05
C LYS A 62 -0.84 -6.64 -20.26
N ALA A 63 -1.21 -5.55 -19.59
CA ALA A 63 -2.50 -4.91 -19.77
C ALA A 63 -2.67 -4.41 -21.21
N ARG A 64 -1.65 -3.73 -21.77
CA ARG A 64 -1.65 -3.28 -23.17
C ARG A 64 -1.78 -4.45 -24.13
N GLU A 65 -1.00 -5.50 -23.99
CA GLU A 65 -1.04 -6.67 -24.85
C GLU A 65 -2.43 -7.32 -24.84
N SER A 66 -3.01 -7.50 -23.65
CA SER A 66 -4.35 -8.06 -23.47
C SER A 66 -5.44 -7.20 -24.14
N LEU A 67 -5.34 -5.88 -24.02
CA LEU A 67 -6.31 -4.95 -24.61
C LEU A 67 -6.14 -4.82 -26.13
N SER A 68 -4.90 -4.72 -26.61
CA SER A 68 -4.56 -4.67 -28.03
C SER A 68 -5.07 -5.90 -28.78
N ALA A 69 -5.07 -7.07 -28.16
CA ALA A 69 -5.61 -8.29 -28.75
C ALA A 69 -7.12 -8.21 -29.09
N VAL A 70 -7.86 -7.34 -28.42
CA VAL A 70 -9.32 -7.20 -28.58
C VAL A 70 -9.68 -5.97 -29.42
N VAL A 71 -9.01 -4.83 -29.18
CA VAL A 71 -9.39 -3.53 -29.77
C VAL A 71 -8.39 -3.01 -30.82
N GLY A 72 -7.30 -3.74 -31.07
CA GLY A 72 -6.20 -3.36 -31.95
C GLY A 72 -5.15 -2.47 -31.28
N ASP A 73 -3.95 -2.38 -31.86
CA ASP A 73 -2.77 -1.81 -31.19
C ASP A 73 -2.90 -0.35 -30.75
N LYS A 74 -3.44 0.50 -31.62
CA LYS A 74 -3.59 1.94 -31.33
C LYS A 74 -4.61 2.20 -30.23
N ALA A 75 -5.77 1.54 -30.32
CA ALA A 75 -6.83 1.68 -29.31
C ALA A 75 -6.44 1.00 -27.99
N GLY A 76 -5.77 -0.16 -28.05
CA GLY A 76 -5.29 -0.89 -26.87
C GLY A 76 -4.30 -0.06 -26.05
N PHE A 77 -3.35 0.60 -26.70
CA PHE A 77 -2.45 1.54 -26.02
C PHE A 77 -3.19 2.71 -25.37
N LEU A 78 -4.12 3.34 -26.11
CA LEU A 78 -4.91 4.46 -25.60
C LEU A 78 -5.75 4.07 -24.39
N TYR A 79 -6.50 2.96 -24.48
CA TYR A 79 -7.37 2.51 -23.40
C TYR A 79 -6.58 2.05 -22.18
N THR A 80 -5.44 1.39 -22.36
CA THR A 80 -4.57 1.01 -21.23
C THR A 80 -4.04 2.25 -20.50
N THR A 81 -3.65 3.28 -21.26
CA THR A 81 -3.18 4.54 -20.68
C THR A 81 -4.29 5.27 -19.93
N ILE A 82 -5.49 5.35 -20.50
CA ILE A 82 -6.66 5.95 -19.83
C ILE A 82 -6.99 5.18 -18.56
N ALA A 83 -7.04 3.84 -18.61
CA ALA A 83 -7.32 3.00 -17.46
C ALA A 83 -6.29 3.19 -16.33
N PHE A 84 -5.01 3.33 -16.67
CA PHE A 84 -3.95 3.63 -15.69
C PHE A 84 -4.22 4.95 -14.94
N PHE A 85 -4.50 6.04 -15.66
CA PHE A 85 -4.79 7.34 -15.03
C PHE A 85 -6.13 7.37 -14.28
N VAL A 86 -7.15 6.65 -14.79
CA VAL A 86 -8.41 6.47 -14.06
C VAL A 86 -8.16 5.73 -12.74
N GLY A 87 -7.36 4.66 -12.76
CA GLY A 87 -6.95 3.94 -11.55
C GLY A 87 -6.24 4.85 -10.54
N MET A 88 -5.31 5.70 -11.01
CA MET A 88 -4.65 6.71 -10.18
C MET A 88 -5.67 7.70 -9.58
N GLY A 89 -6.64 8.17 -10.37
CA GLY A 89 -7.73 9.02 -9.90
C GLY A 89 -8.63 8.35 -8.87
N ILE A 90 -8.92 7.06 -9.02
CA ILE A 90 -9.68 6.27 -8.05
C ILE A 90 -8.92 6.17 -6.72
N ILE A 91 -7.61 5.89 -6.76
CA ILE A 91 -6.79 5.84 -5.54
C ILE A 91 -6.73 7.21 -4.87
N ALA A 92 -6.56 8.30 -5.64
CA ALA A 92 -6.59 9.66 -5.10
C ALA A 92 -7.96 10.01 -4.48
N LEU A 93 -9.06 9.52 -5.06
CA LEU A 93 -10.39 9.68 -4.48
C LEU A 93 -10.53 8.88 -3.18
N ILE A 94 -10.05 7.64 -3.15
CA ILE A 94 -10.03 6.81 -1.92
C ILE A 94 -9.26 7.54 -0.83
N ASP A 95 -8.06 8.05 -1.15
CA ASP A 95 -7.23 8.80 -0.21
C ASP A 95 -7.94 10.05 0.33
N LYS A 96 -8.67 10.77 -0.53
CA LYS A 96 -9.48 11.93 -0.11
C LYS A 96 -10.69 11.55 0.76
N LEU A 97 -11.22 10.35 0.60
CA LEU A 97 -12.32 9.84 1.41
C LEU A 97 -11.85 9.30 2.78
N VAL A 98 -10.55 9.03 2.92
CA VAL A 98 -9.93 8.70 4.22
C VAL A 98 -9.79 10.00 5.04
N PRO A 99 -10.41 10.11 6.24
CA PRO A 99 -10.40 11.33 7.04
C PRO A 99 -8.98 11.82 7.41
N ASN A 100 -8.76 13.14 7.37
CA ASN A 100 -7.44 13.81 7.53
C ASN A 100 -6.72 13.64 8.90
N TYR A 101 -7.22 12.83 9.83
CA TYR A 101 -6.43 12.37 10.99
C TYR A 101 -5.57 11.13 10.65
N GLU A 102 -5.78 10.54 9.47
CA GLU A 102 -5.21 9.28 9.01
C GLU A 102 -4.43 9.40 7.67
N ASN A 103 -4.24 10.60 7.11
CA ASN A 103 -3.60 10.76 5.79
C ASN A 103 -2.06 11.02 5.93
N PRO A 104 -1.18 10.04 5.62
CA PRO A 104 0.27 10.17 5.77
C PRO A 104 0.96 10.96 4.65
N HIS A 105 0.18 11.51 3.69
CA HIS A 105 0.71 12.21 2.52
C HIS A 105 0.79 13.74 2.66
N GLU A 106 0.53 14.30 3.86
CA GLU A 106 1.09 15.61 4.20
C GLU A 106 2.58 15.43 4.51
N ALA A 107 3.45 16.17 3.79
CA ALA A 107 4.85 16.29 4.13
C ALA A 107 4.98 17.02 5.48
N ARG A 108 4.88 16.28 6.58
CA ARG A 108 5.13 16.79 7.92
C ARG A 108 6.64 16.96 8.08
N ASP A 109 7.05 18.20 8.30
CA ASP A 109 8.42 18.52 8.71
C ASP A 109 8.71 17.77 10.04
N VAL A 110 9.91 17.23 10.20
CA VAL A 110 10.34 16.51 11.40
C VAL A 110 10.25 17.38 12.67
N ASN A 111 10.22 18.72 12.51
CA ASN A 111 9.95 19.65 13.59
C ASN A 111 8.48 19.65 14.04
N ASP A 112 7.53 19.47 13.12
CA ASP A 112 6.10 19.35 13.45
C ASP A 112 5.80 18.01 14.16
N MET A 113 6.62 16.98 13.94
CA MET A 113 6.50 15.70 14.64
C MET A 113 6.84 15.83 16.14
N LYS A 114 7.78 16.72 16.51
CA LYS A 114 8.08 17.04 17.91
C LYS A 114 6.99 17.89 18.56
N ALA A 115 6.51 18.92 17.87
CA ALA A 115 5.41 19.76 18.36
C ALA A 115 4.10 18.95 18.52
N THR A 116 3.82 18.04 17.58
CA THR A 116 2.67 17.13 17.66
C THR A 116 2.85 16.12 18.79
N MET A 117 4.06 15.63 19.06
CA MET A 117 4.34 14.77 20.22
C MET A 117 4.18 15.51 21.56
N GLU A 118 4.51 16.80 21.64
CA GLU A 118 4.32 17.62 22.84
C GLU A 118 2.84 17.97 23.07
N ILE A 119 2.11 18.39 22.02
CA ILE A 119 0.67 18.64 22.07
C ILE A 119 -0.10 17.35 22.39
N LYS A 120 0.31 16.21 21.81
CA LYS A 120 -0.31 14.91 22.10
C LYS A 120 -0.02 14.46 23.54
N LYS A 121 1.10 14.86 24.14
CA LYS A 121 1.41 14.62 25.56
C LYS A 121 0.55 15.45 26.52
N GLU A 122 0.19 16.67 26.14
CA GLU A 122 -0.74 17.51 26.91
C GLU A 122 -2.20 17.05 26.76
N CYS A 123 -2.59 16.58 25.58
CA CYS A 123 -3.93 16.01 25.33
C CYS A 123 -4.11 14.57 25.86
N ASP A 124 -3.03 13.80 26.04
CA ASP A 124 -3.06 12.44 26.63
C ASP A 124 -3.53 12.43 28.11
N GLY A 125 -3.56 13.60 28.76
CA GLY A 125 -4.21 13.79 30.06
C GLY A 125 -5.74 13.65 30.00
N GLN A 126 -6.36 13.67 28.82
CA GLN A 126 -7.79 13.49 28.62
C GLN A 126 -8.08 12.55 27.44
N VAL A 127 -7.93 11.25 27.72
CA VAL A 127 -8.72 10.12 27.17
C VAL A 127 -9.23 10.29 25.73
N GLN A 128 -8.53 9.72 24.74
CA GLN A 128 -9.13 9.35 23.45
C GLN A 128 -9.00 7.84 23.22
N GLY A 129 -10.16 7.17 23.16
CA GLY A 129 -10.32 5.74 23.44
C GLY A 129 -9.72 4.77 22.43
N ASN A 130 -9.38 3.57 22.92
CA ASN A 130 -8.90 2.37 22.19
C ASN A 130 -9.60 2.08 20.84
N GLY A 131 -10.82 2.57 20.64
CA GLY A 131 -11.61 2.35 19.42
C GLY A 131 -11.03 3.02 18.17
N GLU A 132 -10.41 4.19 18.27
CA GLU A 132 -9.87 4.91 17.09
C GLU A 132 -8.59 4.24 16.56
N LEU A 133 -7.68 3.85 17.45
CA LEU A 133 -6.45 3.13 17.08
C LEU A 133 -6.75 1.73 16.51
N MET A 134 -7.73 1.03 17.08
CA MET A 134 -8.16 -0.28 16.57
C MET A 134 -8.83 -0.16 15.19
N ARG A 135 -9.56 0.93 14.95
CA ARG A 135 -10.20 1.24 13.67
C ARG A 135 -9.17 1.61 12.60
N MET A 136 -8.18 2.44 12.95
CA MET A 136 -7.04 2.78 12.09
C MET A 136 -6.26 1.52 11.69
N GLY A 137 -5.88 0.68 12.67
CA GLY A 137 -5.18 -0.58 12.41
C GLY A 137 -5.98 -1.55 11.53
N LEU A 138 -7.29 -1.66 11.77
CA LEU A 138 -8.19 -2.50 10.96
C LEU A 138 -8.30 -1.99 9.52
N PHE A 139 -8.44 -0.68 9.30
CA PHE A 139 -8.52 -0.12 7.95
C PHE A 139 -7.19 -0.22 7.20
N SER A 140 -6.05 0.03 7.85
CA SER A 140 -4.73 -0.16 7.22
C SER A 140 -4.48 -1.63 6.89
N ALA A 141 -4.81 -2.56 7.79
CA ALA A 141 -4.68 -4.00 7.53
C ALA A 141 -5.60 -4.46 6.40
N LEU A 142 -6.82 -3.91 6.31
CA LEU A 142 -7.76 -4.22 5.24
C LEU A 142 -7.30 -3.64 3.89
N ALA A 143 -6.78 -2.41 3.88
CA ALA A 143 -6.23 -1.78 2.68
C ALA A 143 -5.01 -2.54 2.13
N ILE A 144 -4.06 -2.91 3.01
CA ILE A 144 -2.89 -3.71 2.65
C ILE A 144 -3.32 -5.13 2.24
N GLY A 145 -4.29 -5.71 2.94
CA GLY A 145 -4.86 -7.02 2.61
C GLY A 145 -5.51 -7.05 1.23
N ILE A 146 -6.28 -6.03 0.88
CA ILE A 146 -6.88 -5.89 -0.47
C ILE A 146 -5.80 -5.70 -1.53
N HIS A 147 -4.74 -4.95 -1.23
CA HIS A 147 -3.64 -4.72 -2.16
C HIS A 147 -2.75 -5.96 -2.38
N ASN A 148 -2.61 -6.80 -1.36
CA ASN A 148 -1.83 -8.05 -1.39
C ASN A 148 -2.66 -9.27 -1.80
N PHE A 149 -3.98 -9.13 -1.99
CA PHE A 149 -4.81 -10.21 -2.50
C PHE A 149 -4.55 -10.37 -4.00
N PRO A 150 -4.25 -11.59 -4.49
CA PRO A 150 -4.00 -11.84 -5.91
C PRO A 150 -5.22 -11.53 -6.79
#